data_AF-A0AA36CDX0-F1
#
_entry.id   AF-A0AA36CDX0-F1
#
_cell.length_a   1.000
_cell.length_b   1.000
_cell.length_c   1.000
_cell.angle_alpha   90.00
_cell.angle_beta   90.00
_cell.angle_gamma   90.00
#
_symmetry.space_group_name_H-M   'P 1'
#
loop_
_entity.id
_entity.type
_entity.pdbx_description
1 polymer ?
#
loop_
_entity_poly.entity_id
_entity_poly.type
_entity_poly.pdbx_seq_one_letter_code
_entity_poly.pdbx_strand_id
1 'polypeptide(L)'
;MNLDTSVGNLDVADAEYVAIIVSVTVYGSITAIGLTAVTVFLAVQIKGRSTFNEFPFFSIVWYLTLINLLNLITQATCIFPCMLVEIPDTGPLAVWQQVGVCLNDFTDQAIMYLTLLMAINRFAVFVWKDLQAIFSTYHIRKVIWLTILIVIPLTTYRQMFGTRKKRHSMYQSNDNDIALLYQAITVTFFLELTRAFSVTAPMLKTDTWVQWVLNITRSVCSVCNHSINPILFMTTNKTVQRVLKGMLPRIYGVLQQSTSDNSGIPEKGDPTPPTPSPGHIVMTL
;
A
#
# COMPACT_ATOMS: atom_id res chain seq x y z
N MET A 1 -6.31 16.75 7.68
CA MET A 1 -5.32 16.26 8.66
C MET A 1 -4.59 17.50 9.12
N ASN A 2 -4.66 17.91 10.39
CA ASN A 2 -3.79 18.96 10.92
C ASN A 2 -2.44 18.31 11.16
N LEU A 3 -1.44 18.65 10.34
CA LEU A 3 -0.11 18.07 10.36
C LEU A 3 0.89 18.92 11.16
N ASP A 4 0.41 19.98 11.82
CA ASP A 4 1.22 20.95 12.56
C ASP A 4 1.86 20.37 13.84
N THR A 5 1.65 19.09 14.11
CA THR A 5 2.18 18.37 15.28
C THR A 5 3.31 17.43 14.84
N SER A 6 4.51 18.00 14.68
CA SER A 6 5.74 17.23 14.51
C SER A 6 6.28 16.74 15.86
N VAL A 7 7.11 15.69 15.87
CA VAL A 7 7.80 15.22 17.08
C VAL A 7 8.73 16.30 17.66
N GLY A 8 9.20 17.25 16.85
CA GLY A 8 10.08 18.33 17.29
C GLY A 8 9.41 19.39 18.16
N ASN A 9 8.07 19.51 18.12
CA ASN A 9 7.32 20.55 18.83
C ASN A 9 6.61 20.07 20.10
N LEU A 10 6.79 18.80 20.48
CA LEU A 10 6.21 18.27 21.70
C LEU A 10 7.20 18.55 22.85
N ASP A 11 6.74 19.19 23.93
CA ASP A 11 7.50 19.32 25.18
C ASP A 11 7.23 18.06 26.01
N VAL A 12 8.05 17.03 25.79
CA VAL A 12 7.69 15.62 26.07
C VAL A 12 8.37 15.12 27.31
N ALA A 13 7.62 14.60 28.28
CA ALA A 13 8.20 13.82 29.37
C ALA A 13 8.82 12.51 28.81
N ASP A 14 9.85 11.97 29.45
CA ASP A 14 10.58 10.77 28.96
C ASP A 14 9.67 9.60 28.54
N ALA A 15 8.55 9.39 29.25
CA ALA A 15 7.58 8.33 28.96
C ALA A 15 6.82 8.54 27.62
N GLU A 16 6.51 9.78 27.27
CA GLU A 16 5.81 10.12 26.04
C GLU A 16 6.74 10.02 24.82
N TYR A 17 8.05 10.28 24.99
CA TYR A 17 9.05 10.12 23.93
C TYR A 17 9.20 8.65 23.50
N VAL A 18 9.19 7.72 24.46
CA VAL A 18 9.20 6.28 24.17
C VAL A 18 7.95 5.88 23.38
N ALA A 19 6.78 6.39 23.74
CA ALA A 19 5.54 6.09 23.02
C ALA A 19 5.59 6.57 21.57
N ILE A 20 6.21 7.73 21.32
CA ILE A 20 6.42 8.28 19.97
C ILE A 20 7.29 7.36 19.14
N ILE A 21 8.48 6.98 19.64
CA ILE A 21 9.41 6.10 18.92
C ILE A 21 8.75 4.76 18.58
N VAL A 22 8.08 4.15 19.57
CA VAL A 22 7.39 2.87 19.36
C VAL A 22 6.32 3.01 18.28
N SER A 23 5.51 4.07 18.34
CA SER A 23 4.43 4.30 17.37
C SER A 23 4.96 4.48 15.95
N VAL A 24 6.02 5.28 15.77
CA VAL A 24 6.66 5.50 14.47
C VAL A 24 7.30 4.22 13.94
N THR A 25 7.98 3.46 14.80
CA THR A 25 8.63 2.19 14.42
C THR A 25 7.60 1.16 13.96
N VAL A 26 6.50 1.03 14.71
CA VAL A 26 5.39 0.13 14.35
C VAL A 26 4.76 0.57 13.04
N TYR A 27 4.45 1.86 12.89
CA TYR A 27 3.84 2.40 11.67
C TYR A 27 4.74 2.21 10.44
N GLY A 28 6.04 2.50 10.56
CA GLY A 28 7.02 2.29 9.49
C GLY A 28 7.13 0.81 9.09
N SER A 29 7.16 -0.09 10.07
CA SER A 29 7.23 -1.54 9.84
C SER A 29 5.99 -2.06 9.10
N ILE A 30 4.79 -1.66 9.54
CA ILE A 30 3.53 -2.05 8.90
C ILE A 30 3.48 -1.51 7.46
N THR A 31 3.93 -0.27 7.23
CA THR A 31 3.99 0.33 5.89
C THR A 31 4.93 -0.44 4.97
N ALA A 32 6.12 -0.82 5.44
CA ALA A 32 7.08 -1.61 4.67
C ALA A 32 6.54 -3.00 4.31
N ILE A 33 5.91 -3.69 5.28
CA ILE A 33 5.25 -4.99 5.05
C ILE A 33 4.14 -4.84 4.02
N GLY A 34 3.29 -3.83 4.17
CA GLY A 34 2.19 -3.53 3.25
C GLY A 34 2.67 -3.29 1.82
N LEU A 35 3.71 -2.47 1.68
CA LEU A 35 4.26 -2.12 0.37
C LEU A 35 4.86 -3.35 -0.32
N THR A 36 5.53 -4.21 0.46
CA THR A 36 6.05 -5.50 -0.03
C THR A 36 4.91 -6.40 -0.48
N ALA A 37 3.85 -6.56 0.32
CA ALA A 37 2.70 -7.40 -0.01
C ALA A 37 1.98 -6.92 -1.28
N VAL A 38 1.73 -5.60 -1.42
CA VAL A 38 1.13 -5.01 -2.61
C VAL A 38 2.03 -5.21 -3.84
N THR A 39 3.33 -5.02 -3.70
CA THR A 39 4.30 -5.16 -4.82
C THR A 39 4.36 -6.60 -5.31
N VAL A 40 4.43 -7.57 -4.39
CA VAL A 40 4.39 -9.00 -4.73
C VAL A 40 3.07 -9.33 -5.44
N PHE A 41 1.94 -8.85 -4.92
CA PHE A 41 0.65 -9.09 -5.54
C PHE A 41 0.51 -8.45 -6.93
N LEU A 42 1.05 -7.25 -7.12
CA LEU A 42 1.12 -6.59 -8.43
C LEU A 42 1.96 -7.40 -9.41
N ALA A 43 3.12 -7.91 -8.98
CA ALA A 43 3.98 -8.76 -9.80
C ALA A 43 3.26 -10.07 -10.21
N VAL A 44 2.50 -10.68 -9.30
CA VAL A 44 1.65 -11.84 -9.61
C VAL A 44 0.60 -11.50 -10.66
N GLN A 45 -0.05 -10.34 -10.56
CA GLN A 45 -1.03 -9.90 -11.54
C GLN A 45 -0.44 -9.60 -12.91
N ILE A 46 0.76 -8.99 -12.96
CA ILE A 46 1.48 -8.76 -14.22
C ILE A 46 1.79 -10.09 -14.90
N LYS A 47 2.31 -11.08 -14.15
CA LYS A 47 2.64 -12.39 -14.70
C LYS A 47 1.42 -13.18 -15.14
N GLY A 48 0.34 -13.13 -14.36
CA GLY A 48 -0.92 -13.82 -14.64
C GLY A 48 -1.86 -13.07 -15.58
N ARG A 49 -1.43 -11.94 -16.17
CA ARG A 49 -2.29 -11.01 -16.91
C ARG A 49 -3.09 -11.66 -18.02
N SER A 50 -2.53 -12.65 -18.74
CA SER A 50 -3.25 -13.37 -19.80
C SER A 50 -4.47 -14.11 -19.24
N THR A 51 -4.28 -14.90 -18.18
CA THR A 51 -5.36 -15.64 -17.50
C THR A 51 -6.34 -14.71 -16.78
N PHE A 52 -5.86 -13.60 -16.22
CA PHE A 52 -6.70 -12.69 -15.45
C PHE A 52 -7.58 -11.80 -16.33
N ASN A 53 -7.11 -11.38 -17.50
CA ASN A 53 -7.87 -10.52 -18.42
C ASN A 53 -9.18 -11.15 -18.93
N GLU A 54 -9.32 -12.47 -18.82
CA GLU A 54 -10.55 -13.18 -19.20
C GLU A 54 -11.72 -12.84 -18.28
N PHE A 55 -11.46 -12.49 -17.01
CA PHE A 55 -12.52 -12.20 -16.04
C PHE A 55 -12.63 -10.70 -15.75
N PRO A 56 -13.83 -10.10 -15.91
CA PRO A 56 -14.05 -8.68 -15.60
C PRO A 56 -13.68 -8.33 -14.15
N PHE A 57 -13.90 -9.26 -13.23
CA PHE A 57 -13.51 -9.16 -11.82
C PHE A 57 -12.03 -8.78 -11.65
N PHE A 58 -11.11 -9.43 -12.37
CA PHE A 58 -9.68 -9.15 -12.20
C PHE A 58 -9.29 -7.78 -12.76
N SER A 59 -10.07 -7.22 -13.69
CA SER A 59 -9.88 -5.83 -14.10
C SER A 59 -10.12 -4.88 -12.93
N ILE A 60 -11.18 -5.07 -12.13
CA ILE A 60 -11.40 -4.26 -10.92
C ILE A 60 -10.25 -4.45 -9.92
N VAL A 61 -9.84 -5.69 -9.66
CA VAL A 61 -8.74 -6.02 -8.73
C VAL A 61 -7.43 -5.35 -9.15
N TRP A 62 -7.14 -5.27 -10.45
CA TRP A 62 -5.97 -4.58 -10.97
C TRP A 62 -5.95 -3.10 -10.58
N TYR A 63 -7.04 -2.37 -10.85
CA TYR A 63 -7.14 -0.97 -10.44
C TYR A 63 -7.14 -0.78 -8.93
N LEU A 64 -7.80 -1.68 -8.18
CA LEU A 64 -7.75 -1.67 -6.71
C LEU A 64 -6.31 -1.80 -6.21
N THR A 65 -5.51 -2.66 -6.84
CA THR A 65 -4.09 -2.88 -6.48
C THR A 65 -3.24 -1.66 -6.79
N LEU A 66 -3.47 -0.99 -7.93
CA LEU A 66 -2.78 0.25 -8.26
C LEU A 66 -3.12 1.37 -7.27
N ILE A 67 -4.38 1.49 -6.85
CA ILE A 67 -4.79 2.46 -5.83
C ILE A 67 -4.15 2.13 -4.47
N ASN A 68 -4.07 0.85 -4.09
CA ASN A 68 -3.38 0.43 -2.87
C ASN A 68 -1.88 0.76 -2.93
N LEU A 69 -1.23 0.52 -4.07
CA LEU A 69 0.17 0.85 -4.25
C LEU A 69 0.39 2.37 -4.16
N LEU A 70 -0.44 3.16 -4.83
CA LEU A 70 -0.36 4.62 -4.79
C LEU A 70 -0.54 5.15 -3.37
N ASN A 71 -1.49 4.61 -2.60
CA ASN A 71 -1.68 4.98 -1.21
C ASN A 71 -0.44 4.65 -0.36
N LEU A 72 0.10 3.43 -0.45
CA LEU A 72 1.25 3.03 0.35
C LEU A 72 2.53 3.79 -0.02
N ILE A 73 2.73 4.11 -1.30
CA ILE A 73 3.82 5.01 -1.72
C ILE A 73 3.63 6.37 -1.08
N THR A 74 2.42 6.95 -1.16
CA THR A 74 2.11 8.25 -0.54
C THR A 74 2.35 8.23 0.98
N GLN A 75 1.94 7.16 1.66
CA GLN A 75 2.18 6.97 3.09
C GLN A 75 3.69 6.91 3.41
N ALA A 76 4.47 6.19 2.60
CA ALA A 76 5.92 6.05 2.79
C ALA A 76 6.72 7.30 2.42
N THR A 77 6.34 8.05 1.38
CA THR A 77 7.11 9.19 0.85
C THR A 77 6.64 10.54 1.36
N CYS A 78 5.41 10.66 1.82
CA CYS A 78 4.85 11.91 2.32
C CYS A 78 4.58 11.79 3.82
N ILE A 79 3.66 10.91 4.22
CA ILE A 79 3.11 10.93 5.58
C ILE A 79 4.14 10.46 6.61
N PHE A 80 4.90 9.40 6.34
CA PHE A 80 5.92 8.90 7.26
C PHE A 80 7.05 9.91 7.52
N PRO A 81 7.66 10.56 6.50
CA PRO A 81 8.62 11.65 6.73
C PRO A 81 8.04 12.83 7.51
N CYS A 82 6.78 13.23 7.25
CA CYS A 82 6.12 14.32 7.99
C CYS A 82 5.97 14.03 9.48
N MET A 83 5.93 12.76 9.89
CA MET A 83 5.89 12.40 11.31
C MET A 83 7.24 12.53 11.99
N LEU A 84 8.34 12.41 11.23
CA LEU A 84 9.71 12.44 11.75
C LEU A 84 10.31 13.83 11.73
N VAL A 85 10.00 14.62 10.70
CA VAL A 85 10.64 15.90 10.43
C VAL A 85 9.58 16.99 10.39
N GLU A 86 9.85 18.08 11.08
CA GLU A 86 9.05 19.29 10.97
C GLU A 86 9.22 19.91 9.59
N ILE A 87 8.12 20.05 8.87
CA ILE A 87 8.11 20.62 7.53
C ILE A 87 7.74 22.09 7.66
N PRO A 88 8.56 23.02 7.15
CA PRO A 88 8.19 24.43 7.16
C PRO A 88 6.94 24.68 6.32
N ASP A 89 6.09 25.61 6.76
CA ASP A 89 4.81 25.96 6.10
C ASP A 89 4.95 26.46 4.65
N THR A 90 6.17 26.77 4.21
CA THR A 90 6.46 27.30 2.89
C THR A 90 7.54 26.50 2.18
N GLY A 91 7.44 26.43 0.86
CA GLY A 91 8.44 25.80 -0.01
C GLY A 91 7.96 24.49 -0.67
N PRO A 92 8.86 23.82 -1.41
CA PRO A 92 8.50 22.64 -2.21
C PRO A 92 8.05 21.45 -1.36
N LEU A 93 8.56 21.34 -0.12
CA LEU A 93 8.20 20.25 0.78
C LEU A 93 6.76 20.38 1.30
N ALA A 94 6.30 21.60 1.58
CA ALA A 94 4.91 21.88 1.92
C ALA A 94 3.94 21.53 0.78
N VAL A 95 4.32 21.84 -0.47
CA VAL A 95 3.53 21.45 -1.66
C VAL A 95 3.47 19.92 -1.79
N TRP A 96 4.60 19.23 -1.60
CA TRP A 96 4.64 17.76 -1.62
C TRP A 96 3.75 17.13 -0.56
N GLN A 97 3.74 17.70 0.65
CA GLN A 97 2.85 17.29 1.74
C GLN A 97 1.37 17.51 1.37
N GLN A 98 1.01 18.66 0.79
CA GLN A 98 -0.35 18.92 0.35
C GLN A 98 -0.81 17.94 -0.73
N VAL A 99 0.07 17.64 -1.70
CA VAL A 99 -0.17 16.60 -2.71
C VAL A 99 -0.38 15.25 -2.04
N GLY A 100 0.44 14.89 -1.06
CA GLY A 100 0.31 13.64 -0.30
C GLY A 100 -1.03 13.51 0.43
N VAL A 101 -1.48 14.58 1.10
CA VAL A 101 -2.80 14.60 1.76
C VAL A 101 -3.93 14.44 0.74
N CYS A 102 -3.84 15.12 -0.41
CA CYS A 102 -4.83 15.00 -1.49
C CYS A 102 -4.87 13.58 -2.08
N LEU A 103 -3.71 12.98 -2.34
CA LEU A 103 -3.59 11.61 -2.83
C LEU A 103 -4.13 10.58 -1.83
N ASN A 104 -3.86 10.77 -0.53
CA ASN A 104 -4.41 9.91 0.51
C ASN A 104 -5.94 9.99 0.55
N ASP A 105 -6.52 11.20 0.55
CA ASP A 105 -7.98 11.38 0.52
C ASP A 105 -8.64 10.80 -0.75
N PHE A 106 -7.96 10.91 -1.89
CA PHE A 106 -8.40 10.36 -3.16
C PHE A 106 -8.37 8.83 -3.13
N THR A 107 -7.27 8.23 -2.70
CA THR A 107 -7.09 6.77 -2.66
C THR A 107 -8.03 6.10 -1.64
N ASP A 108 -8.24 6.71 -0.47
CA ASP A 108 -9.24 6.29 0.54
C ASP A 108 -10.68 6.28 -0.03
N GLN A 109 -11.01 7.21 -0.93
CA GLN A 109 -12.33 7.21 -1.58
C GLN A 109 -12.38 6.22 -2.74
N ALA A 110 -11.37 6.21 -3.60
CA ALA A 110 -11.29 5.31 -4.74
C ALA A 110 -11.38 3.84 -4.31
N ILE A 111 -10.71 3.45 -3.22
CA ILE A 111 -10.78 2.09 -2.69
C ILE A 111 -12.19 1.71 -2.23
N MET A 112 -12.92 2.63 -1.59
CA MET A 112 -14.31 2.41 -1.16
C MET A 112 -15.21 2.15 -2.37
N TYR A 113 -15.12 2.97 -3.42
CA TYR A 113 -15.94 2.82 -4.62
C TYR A 113 -15.53 1.58 -5.45
N LEU A 114 -14.24 1.28 -5.58
CA LEU A 114 -13.78 0.09 -6.28
C LEU A 114 -14.15 -1.19 -5.54
N THR A 115 -14.14 -1.18 -4.20
CA THR A 115 -14.61 -2.31 -3.39
C THR A 115 -16.12 -2.49 -3.52
N LEU A 116 -16.89 -1.40 -3.50
CA LEU A 116 -18.33 -1.46 -3.77
C LEU A 116 -18.60 -1.99 -5.18
N LEU A 117 -17.87 -1.52 -6.18
CA LEU A 117 -18.00 -1.99 -7.56
C LEU A 117 -17.66 -3.48 -7.67
N MET A 118 -16.65 -3.95 -6.93
CA MET A 118 -16.31 -5.36 -6.82
C MET A 118 -17.44 -6.17 -6.19
N ALA A 119 -18.07 -5.67 -5.12
CA ALA A 119 -19.21 -6.32 -4.47
C ALA A 119 -20.43 -6.39 -5.42
N ILE A 120 -20.75 -5.30 -6.10
CA ILE A 120 -21.84 -5.26 -7.09
C ILE A 120 -21.55 -6.21 -8.25
N ASN A 121 -20.31 -6.24 -8.76
CA ASN A 121 -19.93 -7.18 -9.82
C ASN A 121 -20.15 -8.64 -9.39
N ARG A 122 -19.81 -8.98 -8.14
CA ARG A 122 -20.07 -10.32 -7.59
C ARG A 122 -21.56 -10.59 -7.43
N PHE A 123 -22.32 -9.63 -6.90
CA PHE A 123 -23.77 -9.74 -6.78
C PHE A 123 -24.45 -9.95 -8.14
N ALA A 124 -24.03 -9.21 -9.17
CA ALA A 124 -24.55 -9.36 -10.53
C ALA A 124 -24.34 -10.78 -11.08
N VAL A 125 -23.15 -11.34 -10.88
CA VAL A 125 -22.80 -12.68 -11.37
C VAL A 125 -23.62 -13.78 -10.67
N PHE A 126 -23.95 -13.60 -9.38
CA PHE A 126 -24.61 -14.66 -8.60
C PHE A 126 -26.13 -14.54 -8.49
N VAL A 127 -26.65 -13.32 -8.41
CA VAL A 127 -28.06 -13.07 -8.11
C VAL A 127 -28.83 -12.64 -9.35
N TRP A 128 -28.23 -11.81 -10.22
CA TRP A 128 -28.95 -11.15 -11.30
C TRP A 128 -28.26 -11.29 -12.67
N LYS A 129 -28.58 -12.38 -13.38
CA LYS A 129 -28.00 -12.72 -14.68
C LYS A 129 -28.11 -11.60 -15.73
N ASP A 130 -29.20 -10.85 -15.77
CA ASP A 130 -29.35 -9.74 -16.72
C ASP A 130 -28.35 -8.60 -16.44
N LEU A 131 -28.01 -8.37 -15.17
CA LEU A 131 -27.02 -7.37 -14.75
C LEU A 131 -25.60 -7.79 -15.16
N GLN A 132 -25.35 -9.08 -15.37
CA GLN A 132 -24.07 -9.60 -15.86
C GLN A 132 -23.73 -9.04 -17.26
N ALA A 133 -24.72 -8.75 -18.10
CA ALA A 133 -24.51 -8.18 -19.43
C ALA A 133 -23.83 -6.80 -19.38
N ILE A 134 -24.14 -6.01 -18.35
CA ILE A 134 -23.51 -4.70 -18.11
C ILE A 134 -22.03 -4.84 -17.72
N PHE A 135 -21.64 -5.97 -17.15
CA PHE A 135 -20.27 -6.25 -16.73
C PHE A 135 -19.43 -6.99 -17.77
N SER A 136 -19.75 -6.83 -19.07
CA SER A 136 -18.88 -7.33 -20.14
C SER A 136 -17.49 -6.68 -20.07
N THR A 137 -16.46 -7.39 -20.53
CA THR A 137 -15.04 -6.96 -20.46
C THR A 137 -14.79 -5.58 -21.07
N TYR A 138 -15.60 -5.18 -22.06
CA TYR A 138 -15.54 -3.86 -22.66
C TYR A 138 -16.20 -2.78 -21.80
N HIS A 139 -17.40 -3.05 -21.27
CA HIS A 139 -18.17 -2.09 -20.47
C HIS A 139 -17.52 -1.85 -19.11
N ILE A 140 -16.91 -2.88 -18.51
CA ILE A 140 -16.33 -2.74 -17.17
C ILE A 140 -15.17 -1.72 -17.13
N ARG A 141 -14.37 -1.63 -18.20
CA ARG A 141 -13.31 -0.61 -18.30
C ARG A 141 -13.90 0.79 -18.30
N LYS A 142 -15.01 1.00 -19.02
CA LYS A 142 -15.73 2.29 -19.01
C LYS A 142 -16.33 2.60 -17.65
N VAL A 143 -16.94 1.62 -16.99
CA VAL A 143 -17.53 1.78 -15.64
C VAL A 143 -16.45 2.13 -14.62
N ILE A 144 -15.29 1.49 -14.68
CA ILE A 144 -14.16 1.81 -13.80
C ILE A 144 -13.66 3.23 -14.05
N TRP A 145 -13.43 3.60 -15.31
CA TRP A 145 -13.02 4.96 -15.66
C TRP A 145 -14.05 6.01 -15.22
N LEU A 146 -15.33 5.74 -15.42
CA LEU A 146 -16.42 6.60 -14.96
C LEU A 146 -16.43 6.71 -13.43
N THR A 147 -16.21 5.62 -12.72
CA THR A 147 -16.14 5.60 -11.25
C THR A 147 -14.99 6.49 -10.77
N ILE A 148 -13.79 6.32 -11.34
CA ILE A 148 -12.62 7.16 -11.00
C ILE A 148 -12.91 8.63 -11.33
N LEU A 149 -13.51 8.91 -12.48
CA LEU A 149 -13.86 10.25 -12.93
C LEU A 149 -14.94 10.91 -12.06
N ILE A 150 -15.84 10.15 -11.43
CA ILE A 150 -16.81 10.65 -10.45
C ILE A 150 -16.15 10.90 -9.09
N VAL A 151 -15.20 10.05 -8.69
CA VAL A 151 -14.51 10.17 -7.40
C VAL A 151 -13.68 11.45 -7.33
N ILE A 152 -12.97 11.81 -8.40
CA ILE A 152 -12.15 13.03 -8.46
C ILE A 152 -12.97 14.29 -8.06
N PRO A 153 -14.04 14.69 -8.76
CA PRO A 153 -14.81 15.88 -8.41
C PRO A 153 -15.50 15.74 -7.04
N LEU A 154 -15.92 14.54 -6.62
CA LEU A 154 -16.47 14.33 -5.27
C LEU A 154 -15.43 14.60 -4.18
N THR A 155 -14.18 14.16 -4.39
CA THR A 155 -13.07 14.41 -3.46
C THR A 155 -12.75 15.91 -3.38
N THR A 156 -12.65 16.58 -4.52
CA THR A 156 -12.36 18.02 -4.61
C THR A 156 -13.51 18.85 -4.02
N TYR A 157 -14.76 18.51 -4.33
CA TYR A 157 -15.94 19.20 -3.80
C TYR A 157 -16.07 19.02 -2.27
N ARG A 158 -15.81 17.81 -1.77
CA ARG A 158 -15.80 17.54 -0.32
C ARG A 158 -14.71 18.34 0.38
N GLN A 159 -13.51 18.45 -0.18
CA GLN A 159 -12.43 19.27 0.37
C GLN A 159 -12.80 20.76 0.40
N MET A 160 -13.51 21.25 -0.62
CA MET A 160 -13.91 22.66 -0.68
C MET A 160 -15.15 23.02 0.17
N PHE A 161 -16.11 22.10 0.36
CA PHE A 161 -17.44 22.45 0.91
C PHE A 161 -17.96 21.56 2.06
N GLY A 162 -17.26 20.51 2.48
CA GLY A 162 -17.86 19.42 3.25
C GLY A 162 -17.71 19.43 4.79
N THR A 163 -18.63 20.09 5.52
CA THR A 163 -19.06 19.68 6.88
C THR A 163 -20.04 18.49 6.74
N ARG A 164 -19.77 17.33 7.37
CA ARG A 164 -20.41 16.03 7.02
C ARG A 164 -21.50 15.53 7.96
N LYS A 165 -22.62 15.08 7.39
CA LYS A 165 -23.77 14.42 8.05
C LYS A 165 -23.84 12.92 7.69
N LYS A 166 -24.19 12.05 8.67
CA LYS A 166 -24.17 10.57 8.62
C LYS A 166 -25.37 9.93 7.88
N ARG A 167 -25.18 8.76 7.25
CA ARG A 167 -26.25 7.83 6.81
C ARG A 167 -25.87 6.36 7.04
N HIS A 168 -26.85 5.56 7.47
CA HIS A 168 -26.82 4.12 7.77
C HIS A 168 -27.69 3.33 6.75
N SER A 169 -27.37 2.06 6.47
CA SER A 169 -28.34 1.02 6.04
C SER A 169 -27.84 -0.41 6.26
N MET A 170 -28.76 -1.38 6.22
CA MET A 170 -28.81 -2.70 6.91
C MET A 170 -29.02 -3.88 5.91
N TYR A 171 -28.65 -5.12 6.31
CA TYR A 171 -29.38 -6.43 6.17
C TYR A 171 -28.65 -7.71 5.62
N GLN A 172 -28.77 -8.78 6.44
CA GLN A 172 -28.74 -10.28 6.44
C GLN A 172 -28.19 -11.20 5.29
N SER A 173 -27.54 -12.33 5.68
CA SER A 173 -26.81 -13.33 4.85
C SER A 173 -27.04 -14.81 5.28
N ASN A 174 -26.62 -15.80 4.45
CA ASN A 174 -26.78 -17.27 4.53
C ASN A 174 -25.41 -18.01 4.41
N ASP A 175 -25.32 -19.27 4.85
CA ASP A 175 -24.10 -19.82 5.50
C ASP A 175 -22.90 -20.28 4.64
N ASN A 176 -23.01 -20.41 3.31
CA ASN A 176 -21.82 -20.69 2.46
C ASN A 176 -21.20 -19.41 1.85
N ASP A 177 -21.86 -18.27 2.05
CA ASP A 177 -21.32 -16.94 1.75
C ASP A 177 -20.41 -16.43 2.87
N ILE A 178 -20.30 -17.14 4.01
CA ILE A 178 -19.56 -16.72 5.20
C ILE A 178 -18.10 -16.36 4.91
N ALA A 179 -17.38 -17.09 4.06
CA ALA A 179 -15.97 -16.76 3.80
C ALA A 179 -15.80 -15.47 2.97
N LEU A 180 -16.70 -15.20 2.02
CA LEU A 180 -16.69 -14.00 1.17
C LEU A 180 -17.37 -12.81 1.87
N LEU A 181 -18.36 -13.10 2.71
CA LEU A 181 -18.97 -12.20 3.68
C LEU A 181 -17.94 -11.80 4.73
N TYR A 182 -17.13 -12.71 5.27
CA TYR A 182 -16.02 -12.37 6.16
C TYR A 182 -15.06 -11.44 5.44
N GLN A 183 -14.77 -11.65 4.16
CA GLN A 183 -13.93 -10.74 3.40
C GLN A 183 -14.56 -9.34 3.30
N ALA A 184 -15.84 -9.25 2.90
CA ALA A 184 -16.56 -7.99 2.74
C ALA A 184 -16.83 -7.28 4.09
N ILE A 185 -17.22 -8.02 5.13
CA ILE A 185 -17.37 -7.56 6.51
C ILE A 185 -16.03 -7.12 7.06
N THR A 186 -14.95 -7.85 6.84
CA THR A 186 -13.61 -7.46 7.30
C THR A 186 -13.21 -6.14 6.65
N VAL A 187 -13.36 -6.02 5.33
CA VAL A 187 -13.05 -4.77 4.62
C VAL A 187 -13.97 -3.64 5.07
N THR A 188 -15.25 -3.89 5.27
CA THR A 188 -16.23 -2.88 5.74
C THR A 188 -15.98 -2.51 7.20
N PHE A 189 -15.56 -3.45 8.03
CA PHE A 189 -15.16 -3.24 9.42
C PHE A 189 -13.90 -2.40 9.49
N PHE A 190 -12.86 -2.70 8.71
CA PHE A 190 -11.65 -1.89 8.64
C PHE A 190 -11.94 -0.48 8.07
N LEU A 191 -12.82 -0.37 7.07
CA LEU A 191 -13.27 0.92 6.54
C LEU A 191 -14.05 1.72 7.57
N GLU A 192 -15.02 1.12 8.27
CA GLU A 192 -15.80 1.79 9.31
C GLU A 192 -14.99 2.07 10.57
N LEU A 193 -14.01 1.24 10.92
CA LEU A 193 -13.06 1.49 12.00
C LEU A 193 -12.17 2.68 11.65
N THR A 194 -11.59 2.71 10.45
CA THR A 194 -10.81 3.85 9.94
C THR A 194 -11.66 5.12 9.93
N ARG A 195 -12.91 5.02 9.51
CA ARG A 195 -13.87 6.13 9.48
C ARG A 195 -14.26 6.60 10.88
N ALA A 196 -14.44 5.68 11.83
CA ALA A 196 -14.74 5.98 13.23
C ALA A 196 -13.57 6.76 13.84
N PHE A 197 -12.32 6.28 13.70
CA PHE A 197 -11.14 7.04 14.15
C PHE A 197 -11.04 8.40 13.46
N SER A 198 -11.29 8.45 12.15
CA SER A 198 -11.27 9.67 11.36
C SER A 198 -12.29 10.73 11.80
N VAL A 199 -13.43 10.29 12.33
CA VAL A 199 -14.52 11.16 12.80
C VAL A 199 -14.32 11.54 14.27
N THR A 200 -13.85 10.61 15.10
CA THR A 200 -13.66 10.84 16.53
C THR A 200 -12.45 11.70 16.81
N ALA A 201 -11.36 11.56 16.03
CA ALA A 201 -10.13 12.31 16.22
C ALA A 201 -10.30 13.84 16.29
N PRO A 202 -11.01 14.51 15.35
CA PRO A 202 -11.21 15.96 15.43
C PRO A 202 -12.25 16.40 16.47
N MET A 203 -13.04 15.49 17.06
CA MET A 203 -14.09 15.85 18.03
C MET A 203 -13.59 15.85 19.49
N LEU A 204 -12.43 15.24 19.73
CA LEU A 204 -11.79 15.25 21.03
C LEU A 204 -10.99 16.54 21.17
N LYS A 205 -11.48 17.48 21.99
CA LYS A 205 -10.67 18.60 22.51
C LYS A 205 -9.68 18.04 23.53
N THR A 206 -8.69 17.31 23.04
CA THR A 206 -7.66 16.65 23.86
C THR A 206 -6.31 17.30 23.62
N ASP A 207 -5.41 17.02 24.56
CA ASP A 207 -4.00 17.41 24.50
C ASP A 207 -3.34 17.07 23.16
N THR A 208 -2.36 17.87 22.78
CA THR A 208 -1.61 17.79 21.52
C THR A 208 -1.06 16.38 21.25
N TRP A 209 -0.57 15.69 22.30
CA TRP A 209 -0.03 14.33 22.19
C TRP A 209 -1.12 13.29 21.84
N VAL A 210 -2.34 13.43 22.36
CA VAL A 210 -3.46 12.53 22.05
C VAL A 210 -3.86 12.67 20.59
N GLN A 211 -3.92 13.90 20.08
CA GLN A 211 -4.21 14.16 18.66
C GLN A 211 -3.17 13.51 17.76
N TRP A 212 -1.89 13.59 18.16
CA TRP A 212 -0.79 12.93 17.46
C TRP A 212 -0.94 11.40 17.43
N VAL A 213 -1.21 10.77 18.57
CA VAL A 213 -1.44 9.31 18.66
C VAL A 213 -2.64 8.87 17.81
N LEU A 214 -3.73 9.64 17.82
CA LEU A 214 -4.91 9.38 17.01
C LEU A 214 -4.62 9.51 15.51
N ASN A 215 -3.80 10.48 15.12
CA ASN A 215 -3.35 10.62 13.73
C ASN A 215 -2.51 9.43 13.28
N ILE A 216 -1.56 8.95 14.10
CA ILE A 216 -0.80 7.73 13.78
C ILE A 216 -1.71 6.52 13.70
N THR A 217 -2.59 6.34 14.69
CA THR A 217 -3.54 5.22 14.72
C THR A 217 -4.38 5.20 13.44
N ARG A 218 -4.87 6.37 13.01
CA ARG A 218 -5.58 6.50 11.74
C ARG A 218 -4.72 6.10 10.55
N SER A 219 -3.46 6.55 10.47
CA SER A 219 -2.54 6.17 9.39
C SER A 219 -2.25 4.68 9.37
N VAL A 220 -2.04 4.06 10.55
CA VAL A 220 -1.90 2.60 10.70
C VAL A 220 -3.15 1.89 10.18
N CYS A 221 -4.34 2.33 10.57
CA CYS A 221 -5.59 1.74 10.08
C CYS A 221 -5.72 1.84 8.55
N SER A 222 -5.38 2.99 7.96
CA SER A 222 -5.38 3.16 6.50
C SER A 222 -4.38 2.20 5.83
N VAL A 223 -3.13 2.15 6.29
CA VAL A 223 -2.11 1.22 5.74
C VAL A 223 -2.57 -0.23 5.86
N CYS A 224 -3.11 -0.63 7.01
CA CYS A 224 -3.67 -1.98 7.19
C CYS A 224 -4.80 -2.27 6.19
N ASN A 225 -5.73 -1.34 6.00
CA ASN A 225 -6.83 -1.49 5.04
C ASN A 225 -6.34 -1.67 3.60
N HIS A 226 -5.35 -0.88 3.18
CA HIS A 226 -4.75 -0.98 1.84
C HIS A 226 -3.90 -2.25 1.66
N SER A 227 -3.31 -2.78 2.74
CA SER A 227 -2.47 -3.98 2.71
C SER A 227 -3.28 -5.28 2.77
N ILE A 228 -4.41 -5.27 3.48
CA ILE A 228 -5.28 -6.44 3.69
C ILE A 228 -5.86 -6.96 2.37
N ASN A 229 -6.24 -6.07 1.45
CA ASN A 229 -6.84 -6.45 0.17
C ASN A 229 -5.94 -7.40 -0.66
N PRO A 230 -4.69 -7.03 -0.99
CA PRO A 230 -3.73 -7.94 -1.62
C PRO A 230 -3.50 -9.25 -0.86
N ILE A 231 -3.34 -9.18 0.47
CA ILE A 231 -3.08 -10.36 1.31
C ILE A 231 -4.26 -11.33 1.23
N LEU A 232 -5.49 -10.83 1.34
CA LEU A 232 -6.70 -11.62 1.18
C LEU A 232 -6.77 -12.25 -0.22
N PHE A 233 -6.46 -11.50 -1.29
CA PHE A 233 -6.45 -12.09 -2.63
C PHE A 233 -5.40 -13.18 -2.81
N MET A 234 -4.20 -13.00 -2.27
CA MET A 234 -3.15 -14.01 -2.33
C MET A 234 -3.50 -15.25 -1.50
N THR A 235 -4.20 -15.10 -0.38
CA THR A 235 -4.54 -16.21 0.52
C THR A 235 -5.83 -16.94 0.17
N THR A 236 -6.78 -16.28 -0.50
CA THR A 236 -8.10 -16.86 -0.81
C THR A 236 -8.23 -17.35 -2.26
N ASN A 237 -7.55 -16.70 -3.22
CA ASN A 237 -7.75 -16.99 -4.64
C ASN A 237 -6.77 -18.07 -5.15
N LYS A 238 -7.29 -19.28 -5.39
CA LYS A 238 -6.50 -20.42 -5.90
C LYS A 238 -5.76 -20.11 -7.22
N THR A 239 -6.34 -19.29 -8.09
CA THR A 239 -5.70 -18.93 -9.37
C THR A 239 -4.49 -18.02 -9.11
N VAL A 240 -4.64 -17.01 -8.25
CA VAL A 240 -3.53 -16.15 -7.80
C VAL A 240 -2.44 -16.99 -7.14
N GLN A 241 -2.81 -17.92 -6.27
CA GLN A 241 -1.87 -18.83 -5.60
C GLN A 241 -1.09 -19.71 -6.58
N ARG A 242 -1.73 -20.23 -7.63
CA ARG A 242 -1.04 -21.02 -8.66
C ARG A 242 0.02 -20.18 -9.37
N VAL A 243 -0.31 -18.94 -9.73
CA VAL A 243 0.65 -18.02 -10.37
C VAL A 243 1.80 -17.68 -9.43
N LEU A 244 1.49 -17.37 -8.15
CA LEU A 244 2.49 -17.09 -7.12
C LEU A 244 3.44 -18.28 -6.87
N LYS A 245 2.90 -19.50 -6.73
CA LYS A 245 3.71 -20.72 -6.60
C LYS A 245 4.61 -20.94 -7.82
N GLY A 246 4.13 -20.62 -9.02
CA GLY A 246 4.96 -20.65 -10.23
C GLY A 246 6.01 -19.53 -10.31
N MET A 247 5.97 -18.51 -9.45
CA MET A 247 7.01 -17.46 -9.35
C MET A 247 8.11 -17.81 -8.36
N LEU A 248 7.77 -18.47 -7.25
CA LEU A 248 8.71 -18.74 -6.15
C LEU A 248 10.01 -19.42 -6.60
N PRO A 249 10.01 -20.51 -7.41
CA PRO A 249 11.25 -21.17 -7.82
C PRO A 249 12.23 -20.26 -8.57
N ARG A 250 11.73 -19.30 -9.36
CA ARG A 250 12.59 -18.33 -10.06
C ARG A 250 13.22 -17.34 -9.10
N ILE A 251 12.48 -16.89 -8.08
CA ILE A 251 12.99 -15.95 -7.07
C ILE A 251 14.09 -16.63 -6.26
N TYR A 252 13.86 -17.88 -5.82
CA TYR A 252 14.87 -18.66 -5.10
C TYR A 252 16.14 -18.89 -5.94
N GLY A 253 15.99 -19.20 -7.24
CA GLY A 253 17.13 -19.35 -8.15
C GLY A 253 17.97 -18.07 -8.27
N VAL A 254 17.32 -16.90 -8.41
CA VAL A 254 18.03 -15.61 -8.49
C VAL A 254 18.76 -15.29 -7.18
N LEU A 255 18.12 -15.50 -6.03
CA LEU A 255 18.75 -15.24 -4.72
C LEU A 255 19.95 -16.15 -4.44
N GLN A 256 19.89 -17.42 -4.85
CA GLN A 256 21.04 -18.33 -4.73
C GLN A 256 22.20 -17.90 -5.63
N GLN A 257 21.92 -17.47 -6.86
CA GLN A 257 22.95 -17.02 -7.79
C GLN A 257 23.66 -15.75 -7.28
N SER A 258 22.91 -14.78 -6.74
CA SER A 258 23.49 -13.58 -6.12
C SER A 258 24.35 -13.88 -4.88
N THR A 259 24.13 -14.99 -4.20
CA THR A 259 24.93 -15.39 -3.02
C THR A 259 26.24 -16.07 -3.44
N SER A 260 26.22 -16.86 -4.52
CA SER A 260 27.44 -17.51 -5.04
C SER A 260 28.43 -16.52 -5.67
N ASP A 261 27.95 -15.53 -6.44
CA ASP A 261 28.85 -14.56 -7.12
C ASP A 261 29.60 -13.65 -6.14
N ASN A 262 29.10 -13.46 -4.92
CA ASN A 262 29.75 -12.62 -3.89
C ASN A 262 30.78 -13.39 -3.04
N SER A 263 30.95 -14.70 -3.27
CA SER A 263 31.95 -15.53 -2.57
C SER A 263 33.30 -15.64 -3.30
N GLY A 264 33.40 -15.06 -4.51
CA GLY A 264 34.65 -14.93 -5.26
C GLY A 264 35.55 -13.80 -4.73
N ILE A 265 35.99 -13.89 -3.48
CA ILE A 265 37.16 -13.11 -3.04
C ILE A 265 38.36 -13.73 -3.77
N PRO A 266 39.14 -12.96 -4.55
CA PRO A 266 40.31 -13.49 -5.22
C PRO A 266 41.29 -13.99 -4.16
N GLU A 267 41.50 -15.30 -4.14
CA GLU A 267 42.53 -15.95 -3.36
C GLU A 267 43.86 -15.27 -3.71
N LYS A 268 44.37 -14.51 -2.75
CA LYS A 268 45.57 -13.69 -2.89
C LYS A 268 46.74 -14.65 -3.13
N GLY A 269 47.16 -14.75 -4.39
CA GLY A 269 48.21 -15.66 -4.83
C GLY A 269 49.50 -15.51 -4.01
N ASP A 270 50.06 -16.65 -3.63
CA ASP A 270 51.34 -16.76 -2.95
C ASP A 270 52.48 -16.11 -3.77
N PRO A 271 53.37 -15.33 -3.16
CA PRO A 271 54.52 -14.75 -3.84
C PRO A 271 55.55 -15.84 -4.14
N THR A 272 55.75 -16.12 -5.42
CA THR A 272 56.87 -16.95 -5.91
C THR A 272 58.20 -16.19 -5.75
N PRO A 273 59.30 -16.86 -5.33
CA PRO A 273 60.57 -16.20 -5.06
C PRO A 273 61.29 -15.81 -6.36
N PRO A 274 62.07 -14.70 -6.37
CA PRO A 274 62.70 -14.19 -7.58
C PRO A 274 63.91 -15.04 -8.01
N THR A 275 63.94 -15.39 -9.30
CA THR A 275 65.06 -16.00 -10.01
C THR A 275 66.17 -14.96 -10.26
N PRO A 276 67.46 -15.29 -10.07
CA PRO A 276 68.56 -14.34 -10.27
C PRO A 276 68.85 -14.13 -11.77
N SER A 277 69.01 -12.85 -12.16
CA SER A 277 69.33 -12.42 -13.51
C SER A 277 70.83 -12.57 -13.82
N PRO A 278 71.24 -13.14 -14.97
CA PRO A 278 72.63 -13.16 -15.39
C PRO A 278 73.06 -11.83 -16.00
N GLY A 279 74.17 -11.29 -15.49
CA GLY A 279 74.75 -10.04 -15.94
C GLY A 279 75.19 -10.06 -17.40
N HIS A 280 74.91 -8.96 -18.09
CA HIS A 280 75.56 -8.63 -19.36
C HIS A 280 76.53 -7.46 -19.14
N ILE A 281 77.81 -7.84 -19.19
CA ILE A 281 78.96 -6.97 -19.44
C ILE A 281 78.90 -6.55 -20.91
N VAL A 282 78.95 -5.25 -21.22
CA VAL A 282 79.50 -4.76 -22.49
C VAL A 282 80.28 -3.47 -22.25
N MET A 283 81.52 -3.52 -22.75
CA MET A 283 82.58 -2.53 -22.71
C MET A 283 82.31 -1.29 -23.57
N THR A 284 82.93 -0.20 -23.11
CA THR A 284 83.40 1.01 -23.80
C THR A 284 83.66 0.92 -25.30
N LEU A 285 83.37 2.03 -26.00
CA LEU A 285 84.38 2.92 -26.58
C LEU A 285 83.86 4.36 -26.64
#